data_AF-Q6N1Q7-F1
#
_entry.id   AF-Q6N1Q7-F1
#
_cell.length_a   1.000
_cell.length_b   1.000
_cell.length_c   1.000
_cell.angle_alpha   90.00
_cell.angle_beta   90.00
_cell.angle_gamma   90.00
#
_symmetry.space_group_name_H-M   'P 1'
#
loop_
_entity.id
_entity.type
_entity.pdbx_description
1 polymer ?
#
loop_
_entity_poly.entity_id
_entity_poly.type
_entity_poly.pdbx_seq_one_letter_code
_entity_poly.pdbx_strand_id
1 'polypeptide(L)'
;MAEADLDAIIRQLAKQQTKALTAAVKKRRDALLARAAKAKDAAGKAQGKALATAAYEQGLAAAKRLQTAADNAADAYARAMRKAAEDAATAAAAASKPKADDKPKATAKSKTAKSKPAKAAGDKAETKPAKTGAKKKAAKKAKR
;
A
#
# COMPACT_ATOMS: atom_id res chain seq x y z
N MET A 1 -5.00 31.47 -2.18
CA MET A 1 -5.45 30.45 -1.21
C MET A 1 -4.48 29.28 -1.31
N ALA A 2 -3.62 29.06 -0.32
CA ALA A 2 -2.82 27.85 -0.21
C ALA A 2 -2.30 27.74 1.22
N GLU A 3 -3.21 27.44 2.15
CA GLU A 3 -2.90 26.54 3.26
C GLU A 3 -2.11 25.38 2.65
N ALA A 4 -0.93 25.06 3.19
CA ALA A 4 0.07 24.19 2.56
C ALA A 4 -0.57 22.98 1.84
N ASP A 5 -0.29 22.84 0.53
CA ASP A 5 -0.82 21.74 -0.27
C ASP A 5 -0.51 20.41 0.43
N LEU A 6 -1.56 19.61 0.65
CA LEU A 6 -1.48 18.41 1.47
C LEU A 6 -0.46 17.42 0.91
N ASP A 7 -0.22 17.45 -0.40
CA ASP A 7 0.80 16.66 -1.09
C ASP A 7 2.24 17.01 -0.60
N ALA A 8 2.54 18.30 -0.40
CA ALA A 8 3.82 18.79 0.10
C ALA A 8 4.03 18.38 1.56
N ILE A 9 2.96 18.42 2.38
CA ILE A 9 2.99 17.91 3.76
C ILE A 9 3.30 16.41 3.78
N ILE A 10 2.63 15.61 2.93
CA ILE A 10 2.87 14.16 2.82
C ILE A 10 4.33 13.87 2.47
N ARG A 11 4.89 14.55 1.47
CA ARG A 11 6.29 14.37 1.06
C ARG A 11 7.26 14.81 2.15
N GLN A 12 6.99 15.91 2.85
CA GLN A 12 7.84 16.42 3.92
C GLN A 12 7.86 15.49 5.14
N LEU A 13 6.69 15.01 5.56
CA LEU A 13 6.56 14.03 6.66
C LEU A 13 7.31 12.74 6.32
N ALA A 14 7.15 12.23 5.10
CA ALA A 14 7.87 11.04 4.67
C ALA A 14 9.39 11.23 4.71
N LYS A 15 9.91 12.37 4.25
CA LYS A 15 11.35 12.69 4.35
C LYS A 15 11.84 12.69 5.80
N GLN A 16 11.06 13.24 6.73
CA GLN A 16 11.40 13.23 8.16
C GLN A 16 11.42 11.80 8.72
N GLN A 17 10.40 11.00 8.41
CA GLN A 17 10.31 9.61 8.84
C GLN A 17 11.43 8.74 8.24
N THR A 18 11.77 8.92 6.96
CA THR A 18 12.87 8.19 6.32
C THR A 18 14.21 8.49 6.99
N LYS A 19 14.46 9.75 7.38
CA LYS A 19 15.67 10.11 8.15
C LYS A 19 15.71 9.39 9.49
N ALA A 20 14.61 9.43 10.25
CA ALA A 20 14.51 8.75 11.54
C ALA A 20 14.68 7.23 11.41
N LEU A 21 14.03 6.62 10.42
CA LEU A 21 14.11 5.19 10.14
C LEU A 21 15.54 4.80 9.76
N THR A 22 16.20 5.56 8.88
CA THR A 22 17.58 5.28 8.48
C THR A 22 18.56 5.37 9.65
N ALA A 23 18.36 6.34 10.55
CA ALA A 23 19.17 6.45 11.77
C ALA A 23 18.95 5.26 12.71
N ALA A 24 17.70 4.83 12.90
CA ALA A 24 17.37 3.64 13.70
C ALA A 24 17.96 2.35 13.08
N VAL A 25 17.92 2.22 11.76
CA VAL A 25 18.51 1.08 11.03
C VAL A 25 20.02 1.01 11.23
N LYS A 26 20.72 2.15 11.16
CA LYS A 26 22.17 2.22 11.46
C LYS A 26 22.46 1.78 12.90
N LYS A 27 21.73 2.32 13.88
CA LYS A 27 21.87 1.91 15.31
C LYS A 27 21.65 0.40 15.48
N ARG A 28 20.65 -0.17 14.79
CA ARG A 28 20.38 -1.62 14.84
C ARG A 28 21.50 -2.44 14.24
N ARG A 29 22.06 -2.02 13.09
CA ARG A 29 23.23 -2.65 12.47
C ARG A 29 24.41 -2.65 13.44
N ASP A 30 24.70 -1.51 14.04
CA ASP A 30 25.86 -1.36 14.94
C ASP A 30 25.69 -2.22 16.20
N ALA A 31 24.47 -2.30 16.76
CA ALA A 31 24.16 -3.22 17.87
C ALA A 31 24.35 -4.70 17.49
N LEU A 32 23.96 -5.10 16.27
CA LEU A 32 24.18 -6.45 15.77
C LEU A 32 25.66 -6.75 15.55
N LEU A 33 26.45 -5.78 15.06
CA LEU A 33 27.90 -5.92 14.92
C LEU A 33 28.59 -6.02 16.29
N ALA A 34 28.18 -5.23 17.27
CA ALA A 34 28.68 -5.33 18.64
C ALA A 34 28.36 -6.69 19.27
N ARG A 35 27.15 -7.23 19.01
CA ARG A 35 26.78 -8.60 19.42
C ARG A 35 27.62 -9.65 18.70
N ALA A 36 27.89 -9.47 17.41
CA ALA A 36 28.73 -10.37 16.63
C ALA A 36 30.18 -10.39 17.13
N ALA A 37 30.72 -9.23 17.52
CA ALA A 37 32.08 -9.12 18.05
C ALA A 37 32.29 -9.89 19.36
N LYS A 38 31.23 -10.04 20.17
CA LYS A 38 31.24 -10.81 21.43
C LYS A 38 31.13 -12.32 21.24
N ALA A 39 30.85 -12.80 20.02
CA ALA A 39 30.77 -14.24 19.76
C ALA A 39 32.16 -14.88 19.91
N LYS A 40 32.21 -16.05 20.53
CA LYS A 40 33.46 -16.81 20.73
C LYS A 40 33.89 -17.51 19.43
N ASP A 41 32.93 -18.07 18.71
CA ASP A 41 33.18 -18.88 17.51
C ASP A 41 33.22 -18.05 16.23
N ALA A 42 34.09 -18.45 15.30
CA ALA A 42 34.21 -17.80 13.98
C ALA A 42 32.89 -17.84 13.19
N ALA A 43 32.16 -18.96 13.26
CA ALA A 43 30.85 -19.11 12.65
C ALA A 43 29.82 -18.11 13.24
N GLY A 44 29.82 -17.93 14.56
CA GLY A 44 28.94 -16.97 15.23
C GLY A 44 29.25 -15.51 14.87
N LYS A 45 30.54 -15.18 14.73
CA LYS A 45 30.98 -13.86 14.23
C LYS A 45 30.51 -13.63 12.79
N ALA A 46 30.66 -14.62 11.91
CA ALA A 46 30.24 -14.53 10.51
C ALA A 46 28.72 -14.39 10.38
N GLN A 47 27.94 -15.21 11.10
CA GLN A 47 26.48 -15.13 11.12
C GLN A 47 26.00 -13.78 11.65
N GLY A 48 26.61 -13.26 12.72
CA GLY A 48 26.26 -11.95 13.27
C GLY A 48 26.51 -10.80 12.29
N LYS A 49 27.63 -10.83 11.55
CA LYS A 49 27.93 -9.86 10.48
C LYS A 49 26.95 -9.97 9.30
N ALA A 50 26.60 -11.19 8.89
CA ALA A 50 25.59 -11.42 7.85
C ALA A 50 24.22 -10.87 8.27
N LEU A 51 23.80 -11.13 9.51
CA LEU A 51 22.58 -10.57 10.09
C LEU A 51 22.59 -9.05 10.14
N ALA A 52 23.70 -8.43 10.53
CA ALA A 52 23.83 -6.98 10.56
C ALA A 52 23.68 -6.38 9.16
N THR A 53 24.28 -7.00 8.15
CA THR A 53 24.22 -6.58 6.74
C THR A 53 22.79 -6.71 6.21
N ALA A 54 22.16 -7.88 6.39
CA ALA A 54 20.78 -8.11 5.98
C ALA A 54 19.81 -7.14 6.65
N ALA A 55 19.95 -6.88 7.95
CA ALA A 55 19.11 -5.93 8.67
C ALA A 55 19.28 -4.49 8.15
N TYR A 56 20.49 -4.10 7.75
CA TYR A 56 20.78 -2.80 7.16
C TYR A 56 20.13 -2.66 5.78
N GLU A 57 20.33 -3.63 4.89
CA GLU A 57 19.75 -3.64 3.54
C GLU A 57 18.22 -3.65 3.56
N GLN A 58 17.62 -4.51 4.38
CA GLN A 58 16.16 -4.55 4.56
C GLN A 58 15.63 -3.23 5.11
N GLY A 59 16.36 -2.61 6.04
CA GLY A 59 16.01 -1.31 6.60
C GLY A 59 16.06 -0.18 5.57
N LEU A 60 17.11 -0.14 4.73
CA LEU A 60 17.20 0.83 3.63
C LEU A 60 16.12 0.60 2.57
N ALA A 61 15.82 -0.67 2.24
CA ALA A 61 14.75 -1.00 1.33
C ALA A 61 13.39 -0.56 1.89
N ALA A 62 13.14 -0.73 3.19
CA ALA A 62 11.93 -0.23 3.86
C ALA A 62 11.85 1.31 3.80
N ALA A 63 12.96 2.02 4.06
CA ALA A 63 13.04 3.47 3.90
C ALA A 63 12.65 3.92 2.48
N LYS A 64 13.18 3.25 1.46
CA LYS A 64 12.87 3.58 0.06
C LYS A 64 11.41 3.29 -0.31
N ARG A 65 10.86 2.17 0.17
CA ARG A 65 9.43 1.85 0.02
C ARG A 65 8.53 2.89 0.67
N LEU A 66 8.91 3.42 1.83
CA LEU A 66 8.17 4.49 2.50
C LEU A 66 8.13 5.77 1.67
N GLN A 67 9.27 6.15 1.05
CA GLN A 67 9.32 7.32 0.16
C GLN A 67 8.39 7.13 -1.04
N THR A 68 8.51 6.00 -1.74
CA THR A 68 7.64 5.69 -2.89
C THR A 68 6.16 5.64 -2.50
N ALA A 69 5.82 5.08 -1.34
CA ALA A 69 4.44 5.06 -0.86
C ALA A 69 3.91 6.47 -0.60
N ALA A 70 4.72 7.36 -0.05
CA ALA A 70 4.35 8.74 0.18
C ALA A 70 4.17 9.54 -1.13
N ASP A 71 5.07 9.36 -2.10
CA ASP A 71 4.94 10.00 -3.41
C ASP A 71 3.66 9.50 -4.13
N ASN A 72 3.39 8.20 -4.09
CA ASN A 72 2.17 7.64 -4.66
C ASN A 72 0.90 8.16 -3.97
N ALA A 73 0.93 8.35 -2.64
CA ALA A 73 -0.18 8.90 -1.88
C ALA A 73 -0.43 10.38 -2.23
N ALA A 74 0.64 11.17 -2.32
CA ALA A 74 0.59 12.57 -2.76
C ALA A 74 0.02 12.68 -4.18
N ASP A 75 0.51 11.88 -5.13
CA ASP A 75 0.04 11.90 -6.51
C ASP A 75 -1.40 11.38 -6.66
N ALA A 76 -1.81 10.41 -5.82
CA ALA A 76 -3.20 9.95 -5.77
C ALA A 76 -4.14 11.06 -5.29
N TYR A 77 -3.75 11.82 -4.27
CA TYR A 77 -4.53 12.96 -3.77
C TYR A 77 -4.66 14.06 -4.82
N ALA A 78 -3.54 14.48 -5.44
CA ALA A 78 -3.55 15.50 -6.48
C ALA A 78 -4.40 15.09 -7.71
N ARG A 79 -4.42 13.80 -8.05
CA ARG A 79 -5.32 13.28 -9.11
C ARG A 79 -6.78 13.27 -8.69
N ALA A 80 -7.08 12.90 -7.45
CA ALA A 80 -8.44 12.91 -6.92
C ALA A 80 -9.02 14.34 -6.90
N MET A 81 -8.22 15.33 -6.48
CA MET A 81 -8.64 16.73 -6.49
C MET A 81 -8.85 17.27 -7.92
N ARG A 82 -7.99 16.90 -8.88
CA ARG A 82 -8.22 17.22 -10.28
C ARG A 82 -9.51 16.59 -10.80
N LYS A 83 -9.75 15.30 -10.55
CA LYS A 83 -11.02 14.65 -10.94
C LYS A 83 -12.23 15.34 -10.31
N ALA A 84 -12.18 15.66 -9.02
CA ALA A 84 -13.26 16.37 -8.35
C ALA A 84 -13.53 17.76 -8.95
N ALA A 85 -12.47 18.48 -9.36
CA ALA A 85 -12.60 19.77 -10.04
C ALA A 85 -13.22 19.62 -11.44
N GLU A 86 -12.79 18.63 -12.23
CA GLU A 86 -13.39 18.31 -13.53
C GLU A 86 -14.87 17.89 -13.40
N ASP A 87 -15.19 17.06 -12.41
CA ASP A 87 -16.56 16.63 -12.12
C ASP A 87 -17.44 17.82 -11.70
N ALA A 88 -16.90 18.74 -10.89
CA ALA A 88 -17.60 19.98 -10.53
C ALA A 88 -17.80 20.92 -11.73
N ALA A 89 -16.78 21.06 -12.60
CA ALA A 89 -16.86 21.88 -13.79
C ALA A 89 -17.85 21.32 -14.82
N THR A 90 -17.86 20.00 -15.02
CA THR A 90 -18.83 19.32 -15.90
C THR A 90 -20.25 19.39 -15.35
N ALA A 91 -20.44 19.26 -14.03
CA ALA A 91 -21.74 19.46 -13.38
C ALA A 91 -22.24 20.91 -13.53
N ALA A 92 -21.35 21.90 -13.35
CA ALA A 92 -21.68 23.31 -13.57
C ALA A 92 -22.04 23.60 -15.03
N ALA A 93 -21.29 23.04 -16.00
CA ALA A 93 -21.58 23.18 -17.42
C ALA A 93 -22.92 22.51 -17.82
N ALA A 94 -23.27 21.38 -17.21
CA ALA A 94 -24.56 20.72 -17.41
C ALA A 94 -25.73 21.52 -16.84
N ALA A 95 -25.54 22.18 -15.68
CA ALA A 95 -26.54 23.06 -15.07
C ALA A 95 -26.74 24.38 -15.82
N SER A 96 -25.77 24.78 -16.65
CA SER A 96 -25.79 26.03 -17.42
C SER A 96 -26.44 25.91 -18.81
N LYS A 97 -26.85 24.71 -19.23
CA LYS A 97 -27.57 24.54 -20.50
C LYS A 97 -29.00 25.09 -20.35
N PRO A 98 -29.44 26.05 -21.17
CA PRO A 98 -30.78 26.60 -21.08
C PRO A 98 -31.82 25.49 -21.30
N LYS A 99 -32.80 25.41 -20.38
CA LYS A 99 -33.99 24.59 -20.60
C LYS A 99 -34.71 25.17 -21.81
N ALA A 100 -34.73 24.43 -22.91
CA ALA A 100 -35.72 24.66 -23.94
C ALA A 100 -37.09 24.31 -23.34
N ASP A 101 -37.91 25.33 -23.12
CA ASP A 101 -39.35 25.19 -22.92
C ASP A 101 -39.97 24.54 -24.18
N ASP A 102 -40.64 23.40 -24.02
CA ASP A 102 -42.01 23.23 -24.51
C ASP A 102 -42.73 22.07 -23.78
N LYS A 103 -44.06 22.11 -23.85
CA LYS A 103 -45.11 21.62 -22.95
C LYS A 103 -45.41 20.10 -23.02
N PRO A 104 -46.35 19.57 -22.18
CA PRO A 104 -46.37 18.18 -21.73
C PRO A 104 -47.23 17.25 -22.59
N LYS A 105 -46.88 15.96 -22.61
CA LYS A 105 -47.85 14.89 -22.85
C LYS A 105 -47.75 13.85 -21.75
N ALA A 106 -48.78 13.84 -20.91
CA ALA A 106 -49.09 12.76 -20.00
C ALA A 106 -49.23 11.44 -20.77
N THR A 107 -48.70 10.35 -20.21
CA THR A 107 -49.50 9.15 -19.85
C THR A 107 -48.67 8.11 -19.10
N ALA A 108 -49.20 7.75 -17.93
CA ALA A 108 -49.23 6.41 -17.34
C ALA A 108 -47.97 5.81 -16.68
N LYS A 109 -48.03 5.79 -15.33
CA LYS A 109 -47.95 4.61 -14.42
C LYS A 109 -46.88 3.55 -14.80
N SER A 110 -45.94 3.20 -13.92
CA SER A 110 -46.26 2.53 -12.66
C SER A 110 -45.18 2.64 -11.58
N LYS A 111 -45.68 2.82 -10.36
CA LYS A 111 -45.03 2.83 -9.06
C LYS A 111 -44.50 1.44 -8.64
N THR A 112 -43.29 1.45 -8.09
CA THR A 112 -42.87 0.79 -6.83
C THR A 112 -42.47 -0.71 -6.78
N ALA A 113 -41.17 -0.91 -6.53
CA ALA A 113 -40.48 -1.85 -5.61
C ALA A 113 -40.89 -3.33 -5.57
N LYS A 114 -40.00 -4.31 -5.79
CA LYS A 114 -38.93 -4.87 -4.91
C LYS A 114 -38.34 -6.04 -5.74
N SER A 115 -37.04 -6.34 -5.83
CA SER A 115 -36.13 -6.74 -4.75
C SER A 115 -34.67 -6.81 -5.24
N LYS A 116 -33.77 -6.53 -4.29
CA LYS A 116 -32.30 -6.69 -4.24
C LYS A 116 -31.80 -8.08 -4.73
N PRO A 117 -30.50 -8.29 -5.05
CA PRO A 117 -29.41 -8.08 -4.08
C PRO A 117 -28.16 -7.33 -4.60
N ALA A 118 -27.48 -6.78 -3.59
CA ALA A 118 -26.20 -6.12 -3.67
C ALA A 118 -25.06 -7.08 -4.06
N LYS A 119 -24.05 -6.56 -4.74
CA LYS A 119 -22.68 -7.09 -4.61
C LYS A 119 -21.68 -5.94 -4.57
N ALA A 120 -21.40 -5.53 -3.33
CA ALA A 120 -20.19 -4.81 -2.98
C ALA A 120 -18.97 -5.75 -3.09
N ALA A 121 -17.81 -5.11 -3.18
CA ALA A 121 -16.49 -5.63 -3.49
C ALA A 121 -15.87 -6.60 -2.46
N GLY A 122 -14.77 -7.25 -2.89
CA GLY A 122 -13.81 -8.03 -2.07
C GLY A 122 -14.30 -9.47 -1.81
N ASP A 123 -13.51 -10.54 -1.95
CA ASP A 123 -12.11 -10.71 -1.60
C ASP A 123 -11.58 -12.02 -2.24
N LYS A 124 -10.25 -12.12 -2.37
CA LYS A 124 -9.42 -13.31 -2.64
C LYS A 124 -9.23 -13.84 -4.06
N ALA A 125 -8.10 -13.36 -4.59
CA ALA A 125 -7.12 -14.22 -5.25
C ALA A 125 -6.84 -15.51 -4.45
N GLU A 126 -6.84 -16.65 -5.15
CA GLU A 126 -5.91 -17.76 -4.89
C GLU A 126 -5.82 -18.62 -6.16
N THR A 127 -4.87 -18.26 -7.02
CA THR A 127 -4.42 -19.12 -8.11
C THR A 127 -3.30 -20.04 -7.62
N LYS A 128 -3.60 -21.35 -7.70
CA LYS A 128 -2.71 -22.50 -7.94
C LYS A 128 -1.95 -23.10 -6.73
N PRO A 129 -1.67 -24.43 -6.70
CA PRO A 129 -1.41 -25.26 -7.88
C PRO A 129 -1.91 -26.72 -7.90
N ALA A 130 -1.71 -27.27 -9.10
CA ALA A 130 -1.85 -28.63 -9.58
C ALA A 130 -1.56 -29.77 -8.59
N LYS A 131 -2.44 -30.78 -8.61
CA LYS A 131 -2.12 -32.15 -8.22
C LYS A 131 -1.18 -32.76 -9.28
N THR A 132 0.09 -32.85 -8.94
CA THR A 132 1.05 -33.75 -9.57
C THR A 132 1.99 -34.30 -8.50
N GLY A 133 1.99 -35.62 -8.36
CA GLY A 133 3.20 -36.41 -8.16
C GLY A 133 3.91 -36.38 -6.80
N ALA A 134 4.13 -37.59 -6.29
CA ALA A 134 5.31 -38.03 -5.54
C ALA A 134 5.34 -37.87 -4.01
N LYS A 135 5.08 -39.01 -3.37
CA LYS A 135 5.90 -39.65 -2.31
C LYS A 135 6.19 -38.82 -1.06
N LYS A 136 5.36 -39.05 -0.03
CA LYS A 136 5.77 -39.00 1.38
C LYS A 136 6.92 -39.99 1.60
N LYS A 137 8.18 -39.52 1.57
CA LYS A 137 9.27 -40.21 2.29
C LYS A 137 9.21 -39.75 3.75
N ALA A 138 8.68 -40.63 4.58
CA ALA A 138 8.77 -40.53 6.03
C ALA A 138 10.25 -40.61 6.46
N ALA A 139 10.71 -39.60 7.18
CA ALA A 139 11.90 -39.71 7.98
C ALA A 139 11.53 -40.28 9.36
N LYS A 140 12.17 -41.41 9.69
CA LYS A 140 12.83 -41.65 10.99
C LYS A 140 11.95 -41.65 12.26
N LYS A 141 11.53 -42.86 12.67
CA LYS A 141 11.57 -43.34 14.07
C LYS A 141 12.43 -44.62 14.04
N ALA A 142 13.64 -44.64 14.57
CA ALA A 142 14.00 -44.67 15.99
C ALA A 142 13.51 -45.94 16.70
N LYS A 143 14.45 -46.88 16.87
CA LYS A 143 14.72 -47.64 18.09
C LYS A 143 13.54 -48.44 18.68
N ARG A 144 13.48 -49.72 18.35
CA ARG A 144 13.39 -50.85 19.30
C ARG A 144 13.47 -52.16 18.54
#